data_AF-A0A8C4SY76-F1
#
_entry.id   AF-A0A8C4SY76-F1
#
_cell.length_a   1.000
_cell.length_b   1.000
_cell.length_c   1.000
_cell.angle_alpha   90.00
_cell.angle_beta   90.00
_cell.angle_gamma   90.00
#
_symmetry.space_group_name_H-M   'P 1'
#
loop_
_entity.id
_entity.type
_entity.pdbx_description
1 polymer ?
#
loop_
_entity_poly.entity_id
_entity_poly.type
_entity_poly.pdbx_seq_one_letter_code
_entity_poly.pdbx_strand_id
1 'polypeptide(L)'
;KMPRSRMEVADVMFVVDGSGSIQPEQFVSMQKFMMSLVNISDVGKDKVHFGAVVYSNQPDEAFRLNQYFTKDGLKDAIWKMHKKGGGTYTASAMTFARDRFTQPYGGRMSNNVSRVMIVITDGAATDRIALPIASRDVHKQGISVYAVGVGNAKTQDLEIMAGTKNKVFYVDSYKSLEALHKNMSQLLCNETQKGKWEDLGEGYTPEKPTWRVGSLGKCEVLRGDIVILLDGSESISKGNFTITLQFMKEVVNHFKIGEKEVRIGVAQFSTNVRKEFYLNEFYAKEDIFKRIDTIDQIEEGTRTGNALTFVRSFFTAEAGSRKAQGVPQNLLIITDGDSKDPVEEPAKALRAENINIYFCQTKITHNGMKTTAKQMPHSKVASDHQATSEGNAQSLVRRSSLLIISSLKDASGWAVVLLKL
;
A
#
# COMPACT_ATOMS: atom_id res chain seq x y z
N LYS A 1 17.10 10.56 12.15
CA LYS A 1 16.25 9.39 12.48
C LYS A 1 14.80 9.82 12.30
N MET A 2 14.10 9.32 11.27
CA MET A 2 12.68 9.63 11.07
C MET A 2 11.81 8.94 12.14
N PRO A 3 10.77 9.59 12.68
CA PRO A 3 9.77 8.94 13.50
C PRO A 3 9.01 7.89 12.66
N ARG A 4 8.66 6.75 13.26
CA ARG A 4 7.83 5.73 12.61
C ARG A 4 6.42 5.85 13.17
N SER A 5 5.39 5.86 12.33
CA SER A 5 3.99 5.69 12.75
C SER A 5 3.86 4.35 13.49
N ARG A 6 3.49 4.35 14.77
CA ARG A 6 3.38 3.14 15.60
C ARG A 6 1.96 2.92 16.07
N MET A 7 1.49 1.68 15.97
CA MET A 7 0.32 1.22 16.72
C MET A 7 0.66 1.25 18.21
N GLU A 8 -0.10 2.00 19.00
CA GLU A 8 0.17 2.18 20.44
C GLU A 8 -0.68 1.26 21.32
N VAL A 9 -1.97 1.09 21.01
CA VAL A 9 -2.89 0.24 21.79
C VAL A 9 -3.88 -0.43 20.83
N ALA A 10 -3.81 -1.75 20.72
CA ALA A 10 -4.70 -2.56 19.87
C ALA A 10 -4.64 -4.03 20.27
N ASP A 11 -5.70 -4.77 19.99
CA ASP A 11 -5.68 -6.23 19.91
C ASP A 11 -5.64 -6.63 18.45
N VAL A 12 -4.62 -7.38 18.04
CA VAL A 12 -4.42 -7.79 16.65
C VAL A 12 -4.41 -9.31 16.56
N MET A 13 -5.32 -9.88 15.76
CA MET A 13 -5.37 -11.31 15.47
C MET A 13 -4.93 -11.57 14.04
N PHE A 14 -3.84 -12.30 13.86
CA PHE A 14 -3.45 -12.84 12.56
C PHE A 14 -4.26 -14.11 12.27
N VAL A 15 -4.88 -14.18 11.09
CA VAL A 15 -5.60 -15.36 10.60
C VAL A 15 -4.90 -15.80 9.32
N VAL A 16 -4.06 -16.83 9.43
CA VAL A 16 -3.04 -17.16 8.44
C VAL A 16 -3.34 -18.47 7.76
N ASP A 17 -3.43 -18.44 6.44
CA ASP A 17 -3.65 -19.62 5.62
C ASP A 17 -2.46 -20.58 5.72
N GLY A 18 -2.73 -21.80 6.19
CA GLY A 18 -1.80 -22.91 6.30
C GLY A 18 -2.23 -24.09 5.44
N SER A 19 -3.02 -23.85 4.39
CA SER A 19 -3.58 -24.86 3.49
C SER A 19 -2.53 -25.56 2.60
N GLY A 20 -3.00 -26.50 1.79
CA GLY A 20 -2.18 -27.30 0.90
C GLY A 20 -1.58 -26.52 -0.27
N SER A 21 -2.20 -25.40 -0.69
CA SER A 21 -1.68 -24.53 -1.76
C SER A 21 -0.39 -23.81 -1.35
N ILE A 22 -0.27 -23.49 -0.06
CA ILE A 22 0.88 -22.75 0.49
C ILE A 22 2.11 -23.64 0.52
N GLN A 23 3.18 -23.28 -0.20
CA GLN A 23 4.49 -23.94 -0.08
C GLN A 23 5.20 -23.54 1.24
N PRO A 24 6.10 -24.37 1.79
CA PRO A 24 6.82 -24.04 3.02
C PRO A 24 7.51 -22.66 3.00
N GLU A 25 8.13 -22.28 1.89
CA GLU A 25 8.83 -21.00 1.72
C GLU A 25 7.85 -19.81 1.66
N GLN A 26 6.65 -20.06 1.14
CA GLN A 26 5.56 -19.07 1.12
C GLN A 26 5.02 -18.84 2.53
N PHE A 27 4.87 -19.91 3.32
CA PHE A 27 4.50 -19.82 4.73
C PHE A 27 5.53 -19.03 5.54
N VAL A 28 6.83 -19.27 5.31
CA VAL A 28 7.91 -18.47 5.90
C VAL A 28 7.79 -16.99 5.55
N SER A 29 7.37 -16.66 4.32
CA SER A 29 7.18 -15.26 3.92
C SER A 29 6.02 -14.59 4.66
N MET A 30 4.94 -15.33 4.95
CA MET A 30 3.84 -14.84 5.80
C MET A 30 4.30 -14.61 7.24
N GLN A 31 5.10 -15.53 7.81
CA GLN A 31 5.70 -15.34 9.13
C GLN A 31 6.57 -14.08 9.18
N LYS A 32 7.40 -13.83 8.16
CA LYS A 32 8.22 -12.61 8.08
C LYS A 32 7.40 -11.34 7.99
N PHE A 33 6.29 -11.36 7.25
CA PHE A 33 5.35 -10.25 7.20
C PHE A 33 4.72 -9.97 8.57
N MET A 34 4.24 -10.98 9.28
CA MET A 34 3.72 -10.83 10.64
C MET A 34 4.79 -10.26 11.59
N MET A 35 6.01 -10.78 11.55
CA MET A 35 7.14 -10.28 12.34
C MET A 35 7.46 -8.81 12.02
N SER A 36 7.29 -8.39 10.77
CA SER A 36 7.48 -6.99 10.35
C SER A 36 6.47 -6.06 11.00
N LEU A 37 5.20 -6.47 11.08
CA LEU A 37 4.13 -5.73 11.80
C LEU A 37 4.37 -5.69 13.32
N VAL A 38 4.84 -6.78 13.92
CA VAL A 38 5.27 -6.80 15.33
C VAL A 38 6.42 -5.82 15.56
N ASN A 39 7.38 -5.76 14.63
CA ASN A 39 8.58 -4.94 14.78
C ASN A 39 8.29 -3.44 14.83
N ILE A 40 7.30 -2.99 14.08
CA ILE A 40 6.89 -1.58 14.01
C ILE A 40 5.89 -1.18 15.10
N SER A 41 5.23 -2.14 15.74
CA SER A 41 4.22 -1.88 16.79
C SER A 41 4.87 -1.60 18.14
N ASP A 42 4.14 -0.95 19.04
CA ASP A 42 4.56 -0.80 20.44
C ASP A 42 3.96 -1.95 21.27
N VAL A 43 4.70 -3.06 21.36
CA VAL A 43 4.25 -4.29 22.04
C VAL A 43 4.45 -4.16 23.56
N GLY A 44 3.44 -4.54 24.34
CA GLY A 44 3.53 -4.55 25.80
C GLY A 44 2.19 -4.88 26.47
N LYS A 45 2.21 -5.13 27.79
CA LYS A 45 1.03 -5.51 28.58
C LYS A 45 -0.13 -4.51 28.48
N ASP A 46 0.18 -3.22 28.41
CA ASP A 46 -0.82 -2.15 28.30
C ASP A 46 -0.83 -1.50 26.90
N LYS A 47 -0.23 -2.18 25.91
CA LYS A 47 0.00 -1.63 24.56
C LYS A 47 -0.61 -2.54 23.49
N VAL A 48 0.10 -2.82 22.38
CA VAL A 48 -0.39 -3.74 21.34
C VAL A 48 -0.22 -5.21 21.77
N HIS A 49 -1.31 -5.97 21.69
CA HIS A 49 -1.34 -7.43 21.89
C HIS A 49 -1.53 -8.13 20.55
N PHE A 50 -0.83 -9.24 20.36
CA PHE A 50 -0.91 -10.06 19.16
C PHE A 50 -1.34 -11.47 19.50
N GLY A 51 -2.27 -12.01 18.71
CA GLY A 51 -2.65 -13.40 18.66
C GLY A 51 -2.52 -13.93 17.24
N ALA A 52 -2.46 -15.25 17.08
CA ALA A 52 -2.46 -15.87 15.77
C ALA A 52 -3.28 -17.16 15.73
N VAL A 53 -3.97 -17.33 14.60
CA VAL A 53 -4.69 -18.53 14.18
C VAL A 53 -4.08 -18.96 12.85
N VAL A 54 -3.68 -20.23 12.74
CA VAL A 54 -3.33 -20.87 11.46
C VAL A 54 -4.51 -21.71 11.04
N TYR A 55 -4.93 -21.66 9.78
CA TYR A 55 -6.09 -22.43 9.35
C TYR A 55 -5.84 -23.21 8.06
N SER A 56 -6.51 -24.35 7.95
CA SER A 56 -6.66 -25.07 6.68
C SER A 56 -8.06 -25.68 6.60
N ASN A 57 -8.20 -26.99 6.83
CA ASN A 57 -9.49 -27.65 7.02
C ASN A 57 -10.18 -27.21 8.32
N GLN A 58 -9.38 -26.92 9.34
CA GLN A 58 -9.81 -26.44 10.64
C GLN A 58 -8.88 -25.31 11.08
N PRO A 59 -9.38 -24.33 11.85
CA PRO A 59 -8.55 -23.31 12.45
C PRO A 59 -7.89 -23.82 13.74
N ASP A 60 -6.63 -23.47 13.92
CA ASP A 60 -5.83 -23.79 15.10
C ASP A 60 -5.29 -22.51 15.74
N GLU A 61 -5.46 -22.41 17.05
CA GLU A 61 -4.85 -21.34 17.84
C GLU A 61 -3.35 -21.58 17.95
N ALA A 62 -2.54 -20.69 17.34
CA ALA A 62 -1.10 -20.72 17.49
C ALA A 62 -0.67 -20.07 18.81
N PHE A 63 -1.22 -18.89 19.13
CA PHE A 63 -1.04 -18.21 20.41
C PHE A 63 -2.10 -17.13 20.66
N ARG A 64 -2.33 -16.84 21.94
CA ARG A 64 -3.36 -15.89 22.42
C ARG A 64 -2.84 -14.46 22.59
N LEU A 65 -3.76 -13.49 22.65
CA LEU A 65 -3.45 -12.07 22.86
C LEU A 65 -2.72 -11.81 24.18
N ASN A 66 -3.03 -12.59 25.22
CA ASN A 66 -2.44 -12.48 26.56
C ASN A 66 -1.21 -13.39 26.80
N GLN A 67 -0.66 -14.02 25.75
CA GLN A 67 0.43 -14.99 25.91
C GLN A 67 1.82 -14.36 25.84
N TYR A 68 2.05 -13.41 24.93
CA TYR A 68 3.36 -12.80 24.70
C TYR A 68 3.27 -11.27 24.68
N PHE A 69 4.08 -10.62 25.51
CA PHE A 69 4.11 -9.15 25.66
C PHE A 69 5.45 -8.53 25.26
N THR A 70 6.34 -9.29 24.61
CA THR A 70 7.62 -8.81 24.09
C THR A 70 7.72 -9.10 22.60
N LYS A 71 8.43 -8.24 21.87
CA LYS A 71 8.65 -8.44 20.43
C LYS A 71 9.38 -9.74 20.14
N ASP A 72 10.36 -10.09 20.95
CA ASP A 72 11.16 -11.30 20.73
C ASP A 72 10.33 -12.56 21.02
N GLY A 73 9.56 -12.58 22.12
CA GLY A 73 8.65 -13.69 22.40
C GLY A 73 7.59 -13.89 21.31
N LEU A 74 7.05 -12.80 20.76
CA LEU A 74 6.13 -12.86 19.62
C LEU A 74 6.81 -13.37 18.35
N LYS A 75 8.02 -12.93 18.04
CA LYS A 75 8.76 -13.41 16.85
C LYS A 75 9.05 -14.90 16.98
N ASP A 76 9.47 -15.36 18.16
CA ASP A 76 9.71 -16.77 18.42
C ASP A 76 8.42 -17.59 18.28
N ALA A 77 7.30 -17.09 18.80
CA ALA A 77 5.99 -17.74 18.67
C ALA A 77 5.53 -17.81 17.20
N ILE A 78 5.69 -16.71 16.46
CA ILE A 78 5.36 -16.65 15.02
C ILE A 78 6.21 -17.65 14.24
N TRP A 79 7.51 -17.72 14.52
CA TRP A 79 8.43 -18.62 13.83
C TRP A 79 8.12 -20.11 14.07
N LYS A 80 7.61 -20.45 15.25
CA LYS A 80 7.18 -21.82 15.63
C LYS A 80 5.83 -22.25 15.02
N MET A 81 5.12 -21.35 14.33
CA MET A 81 3.89 -21.72 13.62
C MET A 81 4.22 -22.69 12.48
N HIS A 82 3.32 -23.64 12.22
CA HIS A 82 3.46 -24.61 11.13
C HIS A 82 2.16 -24.71 10.34
N LYS A 83 2.28 -24.86 9.02
CA LYS A 83 1.15 -25.14 8.14
C LYS A 83 0.73 -26.60 8.28
N LYS A 84 -0.58 -26.88 8.26
CA LYS A 84 -1.10 -28.25 8.33
C LYS A 84 -1.42 -28.87 6.96
N GLY A 85 -1.60 -28.05 5.93
CA GLY A 85 -2.12 -28.51 4.64
C GLY A 85 -3.63 -28.78 4.70
N GLY A 86 -4.24 -29.06 3.55
CA GLY A 86 -5.69 -29.25 3.39
C GLY A 86 -6.35 -28.13 2.61
N GLY A 87 -7.67 -27.96 2.78
CA GLY A 87 -8.46 -26.89 2.18
C GLY A 87 -8.26 -25.54 2.86
N THR A 88 -9.02 -24.54 2.40
CA THR A 88 -8.90 -23.13 2.79
C THR A 88 -10.21 -22.66 3.40
N TYR A 89 -10.54 -23.13 4.62
CA TYR A 89 -11.82 -22.85 5.29
C TYR A 89 -11.79 -21.49 6.01
N THR A 90 -11.77 -20.42 5.21
CA THR A 90 -11.59 -19.04 5.67
C THR A 90 -12.77 -18.54 6.51
N ALA A 91 -14.01 -18.91 6.18
CA ALA A 91 -15.18 -18.45 6.96
C ALA A 91 -15.17 -19.04 8.39
N SER A 92 -14.83 -20.32 8.50
CA SER A 92 -14.59 -20.99 9.78
C SER A 92 -13.47 -20.32 10.58
N ALA A 93 -12.34 -20.02 9.91
CA ALA A 93 -11.20 -19.35 10.55
C ALA A 93 -11.53 -17.95 11.07
N MET A 94 -12.28 -17.14 10.30
CA MET A 94 -12.75 -15.83 10.75
C MET A 94 -13.66 -15.94 11.98
N THR A 95 -14.59 -16.89 11.98
CA THR A 95 -15.49 -17.14 13.11
C THR A 95 -14.72 -17.57 14.36
N PHE A 96 -13.75 -18.46 14.20
CA PHE A 96 -12.90 -18.90 15.31
C PHE A 96 -12.04 -17.75 15.86
N ALA A 97 -11.41 -16.97 14.99
CA ALA A 97 -10.58 -15.83 15.37
C ALA A 97 -11.38 -14.72 16.08
N ARG A 98 -12.63 -14.47 15.66
CA ARG A 98 -13.56 -13.54 16.31
C ARG A 98 -13.67 -13.82 17.82
N ASP A 99 -13.87 -15.08 18.18
CA ASP A 99 -14.11 -15.48 19.57
C ASP A 99 -12.85 -15.32 20.44
N ARG A 100 -11.65 -15.25 19.83
CA ARG A 100 -10.37 -14.97 20.51
C ARG A 100 -10.14 -13.49 20.82
N PHE A 101 -11.05 -12.59 20.42
CA PHE A 101 -11.06 -11.20 20.92
C PHE A 101 -11.80 -11.03 22.26
N THR A 102 -12.22 -12.13 22.90
CA THR A 102 -12.87 -12.09 24.21
C THR A 102 -11.84 -12.13 25.35
N GLN A 103 -12.25 -11.68 26.55
CA GLN A 103 -11.39 -11.56 27.73
C GLN A 103 -10.63 -12.85 28.11
N PRO A 104 -11.21 -14.06 28.03
CA PRO A 104 -10.47 -15.31 28.31
C PRO A 104 -9.24 -15.54 27.43
N TYR A 105 -9.22 -14.95 26.23
CA TYR A 105 -8.13 -15.06 25.27
C TYR A 105 -7.22 -13.82 25.25
N GLY A 106 -7.43 -12.88 26.19
CA GLY A 106 -6.66 -11.65 26.31
C GLY A 106 -7.27 -10.44 25.59
N GLY A 107 -8.48 -10.57 25.05
CA GLY A 107 -9.16 -9.45 24.41
C GLY A 107 -9.60 -8.37 25.42
N ARG A 108 -9.45 -7.11 25.04
CA ARG A 108 -9.66 -5.92 25.88
C ARG A 108 -10.85 -5.09 25.39
N MET A 109 -11.89 -5.77 24.88
CA MET A 109 -13.10 -5.11 24.40
C MET A 109 -13.77 -4.23 25.47
N SER A 110 -13.81 -4.68 26.74
CA SER A 110 -14.35 -3.92 27.86
C SER A 110 -13.57 -2.63 28.17
N ASN A 111 -12.34 -2.51 27.67
CA ASN A 111 -11.49 -1.34 27.80
C ASN A 111 -11.52 -0.45 26.55
N ASN A 112 -12.48 -0.66 25.65
CA ASN A 112 -12.62 0.04 24.37
C ASN A 112 -11.35 -0.01 23.49
N VAL A 113 -10.57 -1.09 23.59
CA VAL A 113 -9.37 -1.28 22.77
C VAL A 113 -9.79 -1.67 21.34
N SER A 114 -9.19 -1.02 20.34
CA SER A 114 -9.40 -1.34 18.93
C SER A 114 -9.02 -2.79 18.63
N ARG A 115 -9.91 -3.51 17.94
CA ARG A 115 -9.74 -4.91 17.57
C ARG A 115 -9.55 -5.04 16.07
N VAL A 116 -8.44 -5.65 15.66
CA VAL A 116 -8.03 -5.76 14.26
C VAL A 116 -7.80 -7.22 13.91
N MET A 117 -8.52 -7.72 12.91
CA MET A 117 -8.27 -9.03 12.31
C MET A 117 -7.50 -8.84 10.99
N ILE A 118 -6.37 -9.52 10.83
CA ILE A 118 -5.60 -9.51 9.59
C ILE A 118 -5.65 -10.91 8.99
N VAL A 119 -6.41 -11.08 7.91
CA VAL A 119 -6.56 -12.36 7.20
C VAL A 119 -5.56 -12.43 6.05
N ILE A 120 -4.74 -13.48 5.97
CA ILE A 120 -3.74 -13.67 4.90
C ILE A 120 -4.04 -14.98 4.18
N THR A 121 -4.31 -14.93 2.87
CA THR A 121 -4.67 -16.10 2.04
C THR A 121 -4.21 -15.97 0.60
N ASP A 122 -4.09 -17.10 -0.10
CA ASP A 122 -3.60 -17.17 -1.49
C ASP A 122 -4.62 -17.67 -2.52
N GLY A 123 -5.82 -17.99 -2.06
CA GLY A 123 -6.82 -18.71 -2.85
C GLY A 123 -8.26 -18.33 -2.53
N ALA A 124 -9.18 -19.06 -3.15
CA ALA A 124 -10.61 -18.93 -2.86
C ALA A 124 -10.95 -19.69 -1.56
N ALA A 125 -11.89 -19.17 -0.78
CA ALA A 125 -12.38 -19.90 0.39
C ALA A 125 -13.07 -21.22 -0.04
N THR A 126 -12.77 -22.32 0.64
CA THR A 126 -13.46 -23.61 0.43
C THR A 126 -14.91 -23.53 0.94
N ASP A 127 -15.12 -22.84 2.04
CA ASP A 127 -16.41 -22.57 2.67
C ASP A 127 -17.00 -21.21 2.21
N ARG A 128 -16.82 -20.87 0.93
CA ARG A 128 -17.19 -19.57 0.35
C ARG A 128 -18.64 -19.15 0.62
N ILE A 129 -19.57 -20.09 0.65
CA ILE A 129 -21.00 -19.83 0.91
C ILE A 129 -21.21 -19.22 2.31
N ALA A 130 -20.40 -19.64 3.30
CA ALA A 130 -20.47 -19.12 4.67
C ALA A 130 -19.70 -17.82 4.87
N LEU A 131 -18.81 -17.44 3.94
CA LEU A 131 -17.91 -16.29 4.08
C LEU A 131 -18.63 -14.95 4.31
N PRO A 132 -19.72 -14.60 3.59
CA PRO A 132 -20.45 -13.36 3.87
C PRO A 132 -21.08 -13.32 5.27
N ILE A 133 -21.54 -14.47 5.78
CA ILE A 133 -22.14 -14.58 7.11
C ILE A 133 -21.06 -14.38 8.18
N ALA A 134 -19.95 -15.10 8.06
CA ALA A 134 -18.81 -14.98 8.98
C ALA A 134 -18.26 -13.55 9.00
N SER A 135 -18.05 -12.94 7.82
CA SER A 135 -17.59 -11.56 7.69
C SER A 135 -18.52 -10.58 8.41
N ARG A 136 -19.83 -10.64 8.09
CA ARG A 136 -20.84 -9.78 8.74
C ARG A 136 -20.80 -9.92 10.26
N ASP A 137 -20.69 -11.12 10.79
CA ASP A 137 -20.71 -11.36 12.23
C ASP A 137 -19.43 -10.86 12.92
N VAL A 138 -18.27 -10.90 12.25
CA VAL A 138 -17.03 -10.27 12.71
C VAL A 138 -17.17 -8.74 12.74
N HIS A 139 -17.65 -8.13 11.65
CA HIS A 139 -17.80 -6.67 11.56
C HIS A 139 -18.85 -6.14 12.54
N LYS A 140 -19.96 -6.85 12.76
CA LYS A 140 -21.00 -6.49 13.74
C LYS A 140 -20.46 -6.44 15.17
N GLN A 141 -19.42 -7.19 15.48
CA GLN A 141 -18.77 -7.09 16.78
C GLN A 141 -17.83 -5.90 16.89
N GLY A 142 -17.67 -5.06 15.86
CA GLY A 142 -16.75 -3.92 15.86
C GLY A 142 -15.28 -4.30 15.67
N ILE A 143 -15.02 -5.44 15.02
CA ILE A 143 -13.67 -5.89 14.66
C ILE A 143 -13.36 -5.39 13.24
N SER A 144 -12.28 -4.63 13.08
CA SER A 144 -11.83 -4.18 11.77
C SER A 144 -11.05 -5.29 11.05
N VAL A 145 -11.55 -5.74 9.90
CA VAL A 145 -10.90 -6.78 9.09
C VAL A 145 -10.03 -6.16 7.99
N TYR A 146 -8.78 -6.58 7.92
CA TYR A 146 -7.84 -6.30 6.84
C TYR A 146 -7.57 -7.61 6.09
N ALA A 147 -7.89 -7.66 4.80
CA ALA A 147 -7.71 -8.85 3.98
C ALA A 147 -6.47 -8.72 3.09
N VAL A 148 -5.52 -9.65 3.21
CA VAL A 148 -4.26 -9.69 2.46
C VAL A 148 -4.29 -10.91 1.53
N GLY A 149 -4.48 -10.65 0.25
CA GLY A 149 -4.41 -11.63 -0.81
C GLY A 149 -3.02 -11.73 -1.41
N VAL A 150 -2.52 -12.96 -1.59
CA VAL A 150 -1.22 -13.23 -2.21
C VAL A 150 -1.41 -14.05 -3.47
N GLY A 151 -0.74 -13.69 -4.57
CA GLY A 151 -0.77 -14.50 -5.79
C GLY A 151 -2.19 -14.67 -6.34
N ASN A 152 -2.72 -15.89 -6.42
CA ASN A 152 -4.00 -16.15 -7.09
C ASN A 152 -5.25 -15.90 -6.20
N ALA A 153 -5.12 -15.15 -5.11
CA ALA A 153 -6.20 -14.81 -4.21
C ALA A 153 -7.38 -14.17 -4.95
N LYS A 154 -8.61 -14.55 -4.58
CA LYS A 154 -9.82 -14.04 -5.22
C LYS A 154 -10.22 -12.70 -4.63
N THR A 155 -10.09 -11.62 -5.41
CA THR A 155 -10.43 -10.25 -4.97
C THR A 155 -11.82 -10.14 -4.36
N GLN A 156 -12.82 -10.81 -4.94
CA GLN A 156 -14.19 -10.79 -4.41
C GLN A 156 -14.28 -11.37 -2.99
N ASP A 157 -13.53 -12.43 -2.69
CA ASP A 157 -13.52 -13.04 -1.36
C ASP A 157 -12.82 -12.11 -0.36
N LEU A 158 -11.73 -11.47 -0.78
CA LEU A 158 -11.03 -10.47 0.03
C LEU A 158 -11.93 -9.27 0.35
N GLU A 159 -12.67 -8.76 -0.64
CA GLU A 159 -13.62 -7.66 -0.46
C GLU A 159 -14.77 -8.06 0.49
N ILE A 160 -15.30 -9.28 0.36
CA ILE A 160 -16.31 -9.81 1.30
C ILE A 160 -15.76 -9.83 2.72
N MET A 161 -14.52 -10.31 2.93
CA MET A 161 -13.90 -10.36 4.26
C MET A 161 -13.66 -8.97 4.85
N ALA A 162 -13.06 -8.07 4.06
CA ALA A 162 -12.70 -6.73 4.51
C ALA A 162 -13.91 -5.80 4.69
N GLY A 163 -15.01 -6.05 3.97
CA GLY A 163 -16.20 -5.20 3.92
C GLY A 163 -16.04 -3.95 3.06
N THR A 164 -14.81 -3.45 2.90
CA THR A 164 -14.48 -2.28 2.07
C THR A 164 -13.18 -2.48 1.31
N LYS A 165 -13.10 -1.94 0.08
CA LYS A 165 -11.93 -2.10 -0.81
C LYS A 165 -10.64 -1.49 -0.25
N ASN A 166 -10.73 -0.42 0.52
CA ASN A 166 -9.56 0.24 1.14
C ASN A 166 -8.90 -0.58 2.26
N LYS A 167 -9.53 -1.68 2.70
CA LYS A 167 -8.97 -2.63 3.68
C LYS A 167 -8.54 -3.96 3.02
N VAL A 168 -8.53 -4.00 1.68
CA VAL A 168 -8.02 -5.11 0.89
C VAL A 168 -6.62 -4.78 0.37
N PHE A 169 -5.68 -5.70 0.58
CA PHE A 169 -4.32 -5.61 0.09
C PHE A 169 -4.04 -6.80 -0.79
N TYR A 170 -3.49 -6.54 -1.96
CA TYR A 170 -3.12 -7.59 -2.89
C TYR A 170 -1.63 -7.48 -3.19
N VAL A 171 -0.94 -8.61 -3.13
CA VAL A 171 0.47 -8.70 -3.50
C VAL A 171 0.70 -9.82 -4.50
N ASP A 172 1.43 -9.51 -5.57
CA ASP A 172 1.67 -10.45 -6.68
C ASP A 172 2.49 -11.67 -6.23
N SER A 173 3.26 -11.54 -5.14
CA SER A 173 4.08 -12.63 -4.62
C SER A 173 4.29 -12.53 -3.12
N TYR A 174 4.61 -13.68 -2.51
CA TYR A 174 4.99 -13.78 -1.11
C TYR A 174 6.22 -12.95 -0.74
N LYS A 175 7.16 -12.74 -1.68
CA LYS A 175 8.32 -11.86 -1.46
C LYS A 175 7.90 -10.39 -1.31
N SER A 176 6.81 -9.99 -1.95
CA SER A 176 6.29 -8.62 -1.91
C SER A 176 5.52 -8.31 -0.61
N LEU A 177 5.11 -9.32 0.17
CA LEU A 177 4.48 -9.13 1.48
C LEU A 177 5.36 -8.29 2.41
N GLU A 178 6.68 -8.48 2.36
CA GLU A 178 7.60 -7.71 3.18
C GLU A 178 7.55 -6.21 2.89
N ALA A 179 7.15 -5.75 1.70
CA ALA A 179 6.99 -4.32 1.43
C ALA A 179 5.66 -3.76 1.98
N LEU A 180 4.65 -4.63 2.14
CA LEU A 180 3.29 -4.27 2.52
C LEU A 180 3.17 -3.73 3.95
N HIS A 181 4.09 -4.12 4.84
CA HIS A 181 4.05 -3.70 6.24
C HIS A 181 4.05 -2.18 6.41
N LYS A 182 4.68 -1.43 5.49
CA LYS A 182 4.72 0.04 5.55
C LYS A 182 3.33 0.64 5.36
N ASN A 183 2.57 0.18 4.37
CA ASN A 183 1.24 0.73 4.07
C ASN A 183 0.22 0.30 5.12
N MET A 184 0.27 -0.97 5.53
CA MET A 184 -0.61 -1.47 6.59
C MET A 184 -0.31 -0.84 7.95
N SER A 185 0.95 -0.49 8.24
CA SER A 185 1.31 0.19 9.50
C SER A 185 0.52 1.47 9.73
N GLN A 186 0.34 2.26 8.68
CA GLN A 186 -0.30 3.56 8.75
C GLN A 186 -1.80 3.43 8.91
N LEU A 187 -2.42 2.50 8.18
CA LEU A 187 -3.84 2.24 8.29
C LEU A 187 -4.22 1.64 9.63
N LEU A 188 -3.39 0.73 10.15
CA LEU A 188 -3.56 0.19 11.49
C LEU A 188 -3.36 1.28 12.56
N CYS A 189 -2.39 2.19 12.38
CA CYS A 189 -2.21 3.36 13.26
C CYS A 189 -3.49 4.22 13.29
N ASN A 190 -4.02 4.59 12.12
CA ASN A 190 -5.24 5.41 12.03
C ASN A 190 -6.47 4.73 12.64
N GLU A 191 -6.64 3.42 12.42
CA GLU A 191 -7.77 2.69 12.99
C GLU A 191 -7.71 2.64 14.53
N THR A 192 -6.51 2.56 15.11
CA THR A 192 -6.30 2.62 16.56
C THR A 192 -6.53 4.00 17.18
N GLN A 193 -6.62 5.06 16.36
CA GLN A 193 -6.96 6.41 16.82
C GLN A 193 -8.47 6.67 16.82
N LYS A 194 -9.27 5.95 16.02
CA LYS A 194 -10.74 6.15 15.95
C LYS A 194 -11.46 5.80 17.25
N GLY A 195 -10.91 4.88 18.05
CA GLY A 195 -11.44 4.56 19.38
C GLY A 195 -11.22 5.63 20.45
N LYS A 196 -10.60 6.78 20.11
CA LYS A 196 -10.24 7.83 21.07
C LYS A 196 -11.10 9.10 21.01
N TRP A 197 -11.98 9.27 20.02
CA TRP A 197 -12.82 10.46 19.91
C TRP A 197 -14.14 10.11 19.20
N GLU A 198 -15.06 9.49 19.92
CA GLU A 198 -16.49 9.74 19.67
C GLU A 198 -16.87 11.01 20.44
N ASP A 199 -17.41 11.94 19.67
CA ASP A 199 -17.93 13.25 20.06
C ASP A 199 -19.07 13.07 21.08
N LEU A 200 -18.73 12.96 22.36
CA LEU A 200 -19.69 13.19 23.44
C LEU A 200 -19.87 14.69 23.55
N GLY A 201 -20.93 15.19 22.90
CA GLY A 201 -21.32 16.59 22.88
C GLY A 201 -21.23 17.27 24.25
N GLU A 202 -21.07 18.59 24.20
CA GLU A 202 -20.96 19.49 25.35
C GLU A 202 -21.86 19.06 26.53
N GLY A 203 -21.26 18.56 27.62
CA GLY A 203 -21.96 18.45 28.91
C GLY A 203 -21.76 17.20 29.77
N TYR A 204 -20.89 16.24 29.41
CA TYR A 204 -20.67 15.05 30.26
C TYR A 204 -19.22 14.93 30.75
N THR A 205 -19.02 14.87 32.06
CA THR A 205 -17.72 14.54 32.68
C THR A 205 -17.81 13.18 33.37
N PRO A 206 -17.23 12.10 32.84
CA PRO A 206 -17.07 10.88 33.61
C PRO A 206 -15.84 11.03 34.53
N GLU A 207 -16.00 10.57 35.77
CA GLU A 207 -14.90 10.43 36.72
C GLU A 207 -13.74 9.65 36.10
N LYS A 208 -12.54 10.19 36.30
CA LYS A 208 -11.30 9.80 35.61
C LYS A 208 -10.99 8.30 35.77
N PRO A 209 -10.93 7.50 34.69
CA PRO A 209 -10.17 6.26 34.74
C PRO A 209 -8.69 6.61 34.83
N THR A 210 -8.01 6.15 35.88
CA THR A 210 -6.59 6.38 36.14
C THR A 210 -5.71 5.59 35.18
N TRP A 211 -5.60 6.05 33.93
CA TRP A 211 -4.44 5.76 33.10
C TRP A 211 -3.79 7.11 32.80
N ARG A 212 -2.54 7.30 33.26
CA ARG A 212 -1.75 8.46 32.89
C ARG A 212 -1.46 8.34 31.39
N VAL A 213 -2.17 9.12 30.59
CA VAL A 213 -1.89 9.34 29.17
C VAL A 213 -0.50 9.98 29.10
N GLY A 214 0.54 9.17 28.98
CA GLY A 214 1.84 9.67 28.54
C GLY A 214 1.63 10.38 27.20
N SER A 215 2.02 11.65 27.16
CA SER A 215 1.98 12.57 26.02
C SER A 215 1.99 11.86 24.65
N LEU A 216 0.91 12.08 23.90
CA LEU A 216 0.59 11.50 22.58
C LEU A 216 1.78 11.42 21.61
N GLY A 217 2.17 10.21 21.23
CA GLY A 217 2.76 9.96 19.93
C GLY A 217 1.65 10.04 18.87
N LYS A 218 1.49 11.19 18.22
CA LYS A 218 0.59 11.29 17.05
C LYS A 218 1.08 10.28 15.99
N CYS A 219 0.17 9.47 15.42
CA CYS A 219 0.40 8.91 14.09
C CYS A 219 0.72 10.10 13.18
N GLU A 220 1.95 10.17 12.64
CA GLU A 220 2.28 11.24 11.72
C GLU A 220 1.34 11.14 10.52
N VAL A 221 0.61 12.22 10.26
CA VAL A 221 -0.22 12.36 9.06
C VAL A 221 0.66 12.06 7.85
N LEU A 222 0.19 11.21 6.94
CA LEU A 222 0.93 10.92 5.70
C LEU A 222 1.23 12.24 4.99
N ARG A 223 2.52 12.57 4.92
CA ARG A 223 3.05 13.74 4.22
C ARG A 223 3.87 13.24 3.04
N GLY A 224 3.62 13.81 1.89
CA GLY A 224 4.34 13.50 0.66
C GLY A 224 4.08 14.59 -0.36
N ASP A 225 5.08 14.86 -1.17
CA ASP A 225 4.92 15.66 -2.38
C ASP A 225 4.94 14.70 -3.56
N ILE A 226 3.83 14.63 -4.29
CA ILE A 226 3.67 13.74 -5.43
C ILE A 226 3.50 14.61 -6.67
N VAL A 227 4.42 14.47 -7.62
CA VAL A 227 4.30 15.09 -8.94
C VAL A 227 3.94 14.00 -9.94
N ILE A 228 2.85 14.21 -10.69
CA ILE A 228 2.43 13.31 -11.76
C ILE A 228 2.93 13.89 -13.09
N LEU A 229 3.73 13.11 -13.82
CA LEU A 229 4.20 13.43 -15.16
C LEU A 229 3.42 12.57 -16.17
N LEU A 230 2.46 13.22 -16.83
CA LEU A 230 1.48 12.61 -17.72
C LEU A 230 1.95 12.68 -19.17
N ASP A 231 1.97 11.53 -19.85
CA ASP A 231 2.17 11.46 -21.29
C ASP A 231 0.89 11.93 -22.01
N GLY A 232 1.06 13.00 -22.77
CA GLY A 232 0.04 13.64 -23.60
C GLY A 232 0.28 13.43 -25.09
N SER A 233 1.14 12.48 -25.46
CA SER A 233 1.53 12.24 -26.85
C SER A 233 0.39 11.70 -27.72
N GLU A 234 0.57 11.79 -29.04
CA GLU A 234 -0.39 11.29 -30.05
C GLU A 234 -0.55 9.77 -30.07
N SER A 235 0.36 8.99 -29.45
CA SER A 235 0.23 7.52 -29.39
C SER A 235 -0.96 7.09 -28.51
N ILE A 236 -1.38 7.97 -27.60
CA ILE A 236 -2.52 7.75 -26.72
C ILE A 236 -3.78 8.25 -27.43
N SER A 237 -4.78 7.39 -27.63
CA SER A 237 -6.07 7.84 -28.14
C SER A 237 -6.79 8.74 -27.12
N LYS A 238 -7.64 9.67 -27.59
CA LYS A 238 -8.48 10.53 -26.73
C LYS A 238 -9.21 9.75 -25.63
N GLY A 239 -9.78 8.59 -25.97
CA GLY A 239 -10.47 7.72 -25.00
C GLY A 239 -9.56 7.16 -23.92
N ASN A 240 -8.33 6.77 -24.27
CA ASN A 240 -7.33 6.29 -23.31
C ASN A 240 -6.76 7.43 -22.46
N PHE A 241 -6.66 8.62 -23.02
CA PHE A 241 -6.29 9.81 -22.27
C PHE A 241 -7.33 10.11 -21.18
N THR A 242 -8.63 10.04 -21.51
CA THR A 242 -9.73 10.16 -20.52
C THR A 242 -9.62 9.12 -19.41
N ILE A 243 -9.34 7.85 -19.73
CA ILE A 243 -9.10 6.80 -18.73
C ILE A 243 -7.92 7.15 -17.81
N THR A 244 -6.87 7.73 -18.39
CA THR A 244 -5.68 8.15 -17.64
C THR A 244 -5.99 9.29 -16.67
N LEU A 245 -6.80 10.28 -17.08
CA LEU A 245 -7.27 11.34 -16.19
C LEU A 245 -8.12 10.78 -15.03
N GLN A 246 -9.00 9.80 -15.29
CA GLN A 246 -9.75 9.13 -14.22
C GLN A 246 -8.83 8.40 -13.23
N PHE A 247 -7.77 7.76 -13.72
CA PHE A 247 -6.77 7.18 -12.83
C PHE A 247 -6.06 8.21 -11.97
N MET A 248 -5.69 9.35 -12.52
CA MET A 248 -5.08 10.41 -11.71
C MET A 248 -6.00 10.83 -10.56
N LYS A 249 -7.31 10.91 -10.80
CA LYS A 249 -8.31 11.18 -9.75
C LYS A 249 -8.36 10.06 -8.72
N GLU A 250 -8.27 8.80 -9.13
CA GLU A 250 -8.15 7.67 -8.19
C GLU A 250 -6.88 7.77 -7.34
N VAL A 251 -5.72 8.11 -7.91
CA VAL A 251 -4.48 8.36 -7.16
C VAL A 251 -4.70 9.43 -6.11
N VAL A 252 -5.22 10.59 -6.51
CA VAL A 252 -5.50 11.70 -5.60
C VAL A 252 -6.52 11.30 -4.53
N ASN A 253 -7.50 10.44 -4.85
CA ASN A 253 -8.53 10.02 -3.92
C ASN A 253 -8.00 9.16 -2.76
N HIS A 254 -6.92 8.41 -3.00
CA HIS A 254 -6.30 7.54 -1.99
C HIS A 254 -5.54 8.31 -0.91
N PHE A 255 -5.19 9.57 -1.18
CA PHE A 255 -4.45 10.40 -0.24
C PHE A 255 -5.35 11.41 0.47
N LYS A 256 -4.94 11.77 1.69
CA LYS A 256 -5.45 12.94 2.37
C LYS A 256 -4.69 14.17 1.85
N ILE A 257 -5.38 14.95 1.01
CA ILE A 257 -4.80 16.12 0.35
C ILE A 257 -4.89 17.31 1.28
N GLY A 258 -3.80 18.07 1.38
CA GLY A 258 -3.77 19.29 2.16
C GLY A 258 -2.39 19.93 2.23
N GLU A 259 -2.35 21.20 2.60
CA GLU A 259 -1.11 21.98 2.71
C GLU A 259 -0.08 21.30 3.63
N LYS A 260 -0.53 20.71 4.72
CA LYS A 260 0.31 20.01 5.73
C LYS A 260 0.30 18.48 5.57
N GLU A 261 -0.28 17.97 4.50
CA GLU A 261 -0.54 16.54 4.26
C GLU A 261 0.08 16.12 2.92
N VAL A 262 -0.63 15.44 2.02
CA VAL A 262 -0.12 15.17 0.66
C VAL A 262 -0.39 16.36 -0.26
N ARG A 263 0.64 16.79 -1.00
CA ARG A 263 0.56 17.82 -2.05
C ARG A 263 0.72 17.15 -3.42
N ILE A 264 -0.05 17.63 -4.40
CA ILE A 264 -0.05 17.08 -5.77
C ILE A 264 0.34 18.19 -6.75
N GLY A 265 1.28 17.89 -7.63
CA GLY A 265 1.60 18.69 -8.80
C GLY A 265 1.42 17.85 -10.07
N VAL A 266 1.08 18.49 -11.19
CA VAL A 266 0.89 17.81 -12.47
C VAL A 266 1.61 18.54 -13.58
N ALA A 267 2.38 17.77 -14.35
CA ALA A 267 2.97 18.17 -15.62
C ALA A 267 2.53 17.20 -16.71
N GLN A 268 2.38 17.71 -17.93
CA GLN A 268 2.14 16.90 -19.12
C GLN A 268 3.37 16.97 -20.04
N PHE A 269 3.63 15.91 -20.80
CA PHE A 269 4.71 15.91 -21.80
C PHE A 269 4.32 15.21 -23.09
N SER A 270 4.94 15.65 -24.18
CA SER A 270 4.88 15.05 -25.51
C SER A 270 6.25 15.33 -26.17
N THR A 271 6.32 16.03 -27.29
CA THR A 271 7.50 16.69 -27.84
C THR A 271 7.90 17.88 -26.98
N ASN A 272 6.92 18.55 -26.38
CA ASN A 272 7.08 19.65 -25.46
C ASN A 272 6.54 19.28 -24.07
N VAL A 273 6.93 20.06 -23.07
CA VAL A 273 6.49 19.91 -21.69
C VAL A 273 5.51 21.03 -21.34
N ARG A 274 4.48 20.70 -20.57
CA ARG A 274 3.45 21.66 -20.13
C ARG A 274 3.22 21.52 -18.64
N LYS A 275 3.27 22.65 -17.92
CA LYS A 275 2.83 22.70 -16.52
C LYS A 275 1.30 22.69 -16.49
N GLU A 276 0.70 21.75 -15.77
CA GLU A 276 -0.73 21.83 -15.46
C GLU A 276 -0.96 22.60 -14.16
N PHE A 277 -0.23 22.26 -13.08
CA PHE A 277 -0.18 23.00 -11.81
C PHE A 277 0.93 22.49 -10.85
N TYR A 278 1.49 23.38 -10.03
CA TYR A 278 2.51 23.06 -9.00
C TYR A 278 1.91 22.52 -7.68
N LEU A 279 2.79 22.02 -6.78
CA LEU A 279 2.41 21.42 -5.48
C LEU A 279 1.74 22.40 -4.51
N ASN A 280 1.86 23.70 -4.74
CA ASN A 280 1.30 24.77 -3.92
C ASN A 280 0.10 25.49 -4.55
N GLU A 281 -0.39 25.06 -5.72
CA GLU A 281 -1.54 25.72 -6.36
C GLU A 281 -2.88 25.22 -5.82
N PHE A 282 -2.98 23.95 -5.39
CA PHE A 282 -4.22 23.37 -4.86
C PHE A 282 -3.99 22.52 -3.61
N TYR A 283 -4.81 22.75 -2.57
CA TYR A 283 -4.78 22.00 -1.31
C TYR A 283 -6.09 21.29 -0.98
N ALA A 284 -7.13 21.45 -1.81
CA ALA A 284 -8.40 20.73 -1.69
C ALA A 284 -8.50 19.68 -2.80
N LYS A 285 -9.03 18.50 -2.44
CA LYS A 285 -9.18 17.37 -3.37
C LYS A 285 -10.11 17.73 -4.54
N GLU A 286 -11.17 18.46 -4.23
CA GLU A 286 -12.21 18.86 -5.17
C GLU A 286 -11.67 19.80 -6.25
N ASP A 287 -10.76 20.71 -5.89
CA ASP A 287 -10.14 21.65 -6.84
C ASP A 287 -9.12 20.95 -7.75
N ILE A 288 -8.36 20.01 -7.20
CA ILE A 288 -7.48 19.13 -8.00
C ILE A 288 -8.31 18.34 -9.00
N PHE A 289 -9.45 17.77 -8.59
CA PHE A 289 -10.34 17.02 -9.48
C PHE A 289 -10.85 17.89 -10.63
N LYS A 290 -11.37 19.08 -10.33
CA LYS A 290 -11.80 20.04 -11.36
C LYS A 290 -10.67 20.37 -12.33
N ARG A 291 -9.46 20.59 -11.81
CA ARG A 291 -8.31 20.91 -12.66
C ARG A 291 -7.86 19.75 -13.55
N ILE A 292 -7.94 18.52 -13.04
CA ILE A 292 -7.67 17.29 -13.82
C ILE A 292 -8.71 17.12 -14.93
N ASP A 293 -9.99 17.38 -14.66
CA ASP A 293 -11.07 17.24 -15.64
C ASP A 293 -10.92 18.22 -16.83
N THR A 294 -10.12 19.28 -16.71
CA THR A 294 -9.86 20.27 -17.77
C THR A 294 -8.47 20.12 -18.42
N ILE A 295 -7.75 19.03 -18.19
CA ILE A 295 -6.46 18.79 -18.85
C ILE A 295 -6.71 18.33 -20.27
N ASP A 296 -6.25 19.12 -21.25
CA ASP A 296 -6.29 18.77 -22.67
C ASP A 296 -5.00 18.07 -23.10
N GLN A 297 -5.15 17.01 -23.90
CA GLN A 297 -4.04 16.26 -24.49
C GLN A 297 -3.21 17.11 -25.46
N ILE A 298 -1.88 17.01 -25.44
CA ILE A 298 -0.98 17.78 -26.33
C ILE A 298 -0.94 17.24 -27.78
N GLU A 299 -0.93 15.91 -27.95
CA GLU A 299 -0.97 15.21 -29.24
C GLU A 299 0.25 15.38 -30.17
N GLU A 300 1.47 15.38 -29.63
CA GLU A 300 2.69 15.58 -30.46
C GLU A 300 3.89 14.76 -29.97
N GLY A 301 4.26 13.61 -30.54
CA GLY A 301 5.52 12.90 -30.17
C GLY A 301 5.75 12.61 -28.67
N THR A 302 6.89 12.02 -28.29
CA THR A 302 7.11 11.49 -26.92
C THR A 302 8.58 11.65 -26.49
N ARG A 303 8.92 12.72 -25.76
CA ARG A 303 10.27 13.04 -25.27
C ARG A 303 10.35 12.99 -23.74
N THR A 304 10.38 11.79 -23.19
CA THR A 304 10.38 11.53 -21.75
C THR A 304 11.65 12.05 -21.07
N GLY A 305 12.81 12.06 -21.72
CA GLY A 305 14.06 12.57 -21.16
C GLY A 305 14.01 14.08 -20.87
N ASN A 306 13.49 14.84 -21.84
CA ASN A 306 13.20 16.26 -21.69
C ASN A 306 12.17 16.50 -20.57
N ALA A 307 11.12 15.69 -20.53
CA ALA A 307 10.09 15.75 -19.49
C ALA A 307 10.65 15.53 -18.07
N LEU A 308 11.55 14.57 -17.89
CA LEU A 308 12.25 14.33 -16.62
C LEU A 308 13.14 15.51 -16.22
N THR A 309 13.77 16.17 -17.18
CA THR A 309 14.57 17.36 -16.91
C THR A 309 13.68 18.53 -16.44
N PHE A 310 12.55 18.72 -17.11
CA PHE A 310 11.58 19.76 -16.78
C PHE A 310 10.93 19.55 -15.41
N VAL A 311 10.49 18.33 -15.10
CA VAL A 311 9.73 18.03 -13.86
C VAL A 311 10.57 18.25 -12.59
N ARG A 312 11.89 18.31 -12.71
CA ARG A 312 12.80 18.70 -11.63
C ARG A 312 12.42 20.07 -11.03
N SER A 313 11.88 20.99 -11.84
CA SER A 313 11.40 22.31 -11.39
C SER A 313 10.18 22.24 -10.45
N PHE A 314 9.45 21.12 -10.41
CA PHE A 314 8.33 20.94 -9.49
C PHE A 314 8.79 20.58 -8.07
N PHE A 315 10.05 20.15 -7.92
CA PHE A 315 10.62 19.72 -6.64
C PHE A 315 11.47 20.83 -5.98
N THR A 316 11.11 22.10 -6.22
CA THR A 316 11.70 23.28 -5.59
C THR A 316 10.73 23.94 -4.59
N ALA A 317 11.26 24.74 -3.67
CA ALA A 317 10.45 25.39 -2.64
C ALA A 317 9.41 26.35 -3.24
N GLU A 318 9.78 27.03 -4.32
CA GLU A 318 8.95 27.97 -5.07
C GLU A 318 7.75 27.26 -5.71
N ALA A 319 7.95 26.03 -6.17
CA ALA A 319 6.89 25.16 -6.70
C ALA A 319 6.13 24.39 -5.61
N GLY A 320 6.37 24.68 -4.32
CA GLY A 320 5.66 24.08 -3.20
C GLY A 320 6.24 22.79 -2.64
N SER A 321 7.43 22.38 -3.09
CA SER A 321 8.12 21.21 -2.53
C SER A 321 8.59 21.47 -1.10
N ARG A 322 8.37 20.48 -0.24
CA ARG A 322 8.83 20.40 1.14
C ARG A 322 10.06 19.51 1.29
N LYS A 323 10.83 19.33 0.21
CA LYS A 323 12.09 18.56 0.20
C LYS A 323 13.04 19.00 1.33
N ALA A 324 13.22 20.31 1.52
CA ALA A 324 14.06 20.88 2.58
C ALA A 324 13.55 20.58 4.01
N GLN A 325 12.28 20.25 4.16
CA GLN A 325 11.64 19.86 5.43
C GLN A 325 11.71 18.35 5.67
N GLY A 326 12.37 17.59 4.79
CA GLY A 326 12.48 16.13 4.87
C GLY A 326 11.22 15.38 4.45
N VAL A 327 10.25 16.04 3.83
CA VAL A 327 9.05 15.37 3.29
C VAL A 327 9.44 14.53 2.07
N PRO A 328 8.97 13.27 1.95
CA PRO A 328 9.25 12.43 0.78
C PRO A 328 8.79 13.07 -0.54
N GLN A 329 9.67 13.04 -1.54
CA GLN A 329 9.41 13.56 -2.88
C GLN A 329 9.21 12.39 -3.84
N ASN A 330 8.07 12.35 -4.53
CA ASN A 330 7.68 11.23 -5.37
C ASN A 330 7.27 11.73 -6.76
N LEU A 331 7.83 11.12 -7.80
CA LEU A 331 7.49 11.33 -9.19
C LEU A 331 6.76 10.10 -9.71
N LEU A 332 5.50 10.26 -10.11
CA LEU A 332 4.72 9.24 -10.83
C LEU A 332 4.70 9.58 -12.32
N ILE A 333 5.32 8.73 -13.14
CA ILE A 333 5.33 8.88 -14.60
C ILE A 333 4.26 7.96 -15.17
N ILE A 334 3.36 8.50 -15.99
CA ILE A 334 2.32 7.72 -16.70
C ILE A 334 2.55 7.88 -18.19
N THR A 335 2.81 6.79 -18.91
CA THR A 335 3.14 6.82 -20.35
C THR A 335 2.84 5.49 -21.03
N ASP A 336 2.56 5.53 -22.34
CA ASP A 336 2.19 4.36 -23.13
C ASP A 336 3.32 3.80 -24.00
N GLY A 337 4.47 4.46 -24.08
CA GLY A 337 5.47 4.20 -25.13
C GLY A 337 6.94 4.41 -24.78
N ASP A 338 7.78 4.13 -25.77
CA ASP A 338 9.22 4.35 -25.71
C ASP A 338 9.55 5.84 -25.92
N SER A 339 10.55 6.33 -25.17
CA SER A 339 11.03 7.71 -25.32
C SER A 339 11.79 7.90 -26.63
N LYS A 340 11.58 9.05 -27.29
CA LYS A 340 12.35 9.47 -28.49
C LYS A 340 13.67 10.16 -28.14
N ASP A 341 14.01 10.28 -26.85
CA ASP A 341 15.25 10.87 -26.33
C ASP A 341 15.80 10.10 -25.11
N PRO A 342 17.08 10.26 -24.74
CA PRO A 342 17.69 9.54 -23.61
C PRO A 342 17.08 9.91 -22.26
N VAL A 343 16.71 8.89 -21.47
CA VAL A 343 16.05 9.07 -20.15
C VAL A 343 16.97 8.83 -18.95
N GLU A 344 18.12 8.21 -19.17
CA GLU A 344 18.98 7.69 -18.09
C GLU A 344 19.57 8.81 -17.22
N GLU A 345 20.25 9.78 -17.83
CA GLU A 345 20.87 10.89 -17.11
C GLU A 345 19.84 11.80 -16.40
N PRO A 346 18.71 12.20 -17.04
CA PRO A 346 17.64 12.92 -16.33
C PRO A 346 17.07 12.17 -15.12
N ALA A 347 16.83 10.85 -15.26
CA ALA A 347 16.35 10.02 -14.15
C ALA A 347 17.40 9.92 -13.02
N LYS A 348 18.68 9.80 -13.36
CA LYS A 348 19.79 9.78 -12.39
C LYS A 348 19.90 11.09 -11.63
N ALA A 349 19.72 12.23 -12.31
CA ALA A 349 19.73 13.55 -11.69
C ALA A 349 18.59 13.69 -10.65
N LEU A 350 17.37 13.26 -10.98
CA LEU A 350 16.24 13.27 -10.05
C LEU A 350 16.51 12.37 -8.83
N ARG A 351 17.06 11.17 -9.03
CA ARG A 351 17.40 10.27 -7.91
C ARG A 351 18.50 10.83 -7.01
N ALA A 352 19.49 11.51 -7.58
CA ALA A 352 20.55 12.18 -6.82
C ALA A 352 19.99 13.25 -5.87
N GLU A 353 18.79 13.77 -6.15
CA GLU A 353 18.06 14.69 -5.28
C GLU A 353 17.08 14.00 -4.30
N ASN A 354 17.19 12.68 -4.14
CA ASN A 354 16.30 11.86 -3.32
C ASN A 354 14.82 11.91 -3.75
N ILE A 355 14.57 12.05 -5.05
CA ILE A 355 13.22 11.92 -5.61
C ILE A 355 12.96 10.44 -5.93
N ASN A 356 11.91 9.87 -5.36
CA ASN A 356 11.47 8.51 -5.67
C ASN A 356 10.75 8.51 -7.02
N ILE A 357 11.18 7.66 -7.95
CA ILE A 357 10.59 7.59 -9.29
C ILE A 357 9.79 6.29 -9.45
N TYR A 358 8.51 6.46 -9.79
CA TYR A 358 7.56 5.41 -10.07
C TYR A 358 7.11 5.52 -11.52
N PHE A 359 7.00 4.38 -12.20
CA PHE A 359 6.60 4.34 -13.60
C PHE A 359 5.36 3.48 -13.77
N CYS A 360 4.40 4.02 -14.51
CA CYS A 360 3.12 3.45 -14.83
C CYS A 360 3.05 3.33 -16.36
N GLN A 361 3.35 2.14 -16.88
CA GLN A 361 3.29 1.90 -18.31
C GLN A 361 1.89 1.41 -18.68
N THR A 362 1.25 2.10 -19.62
CA THR A 362 -0.10 1.76 -20.07
C THR A 362 0.00 1.09 -21.45
N LYS A 363 -0.28 -0.21 -21.51
CA LYS A 363 -0.26 -0.99 -22.76
C LYS A 363 -1.70 -1.19 -23.25
N ILE A 364 -1.98 -0.71 -24.45
CA ILE A 364 -3.27 -0.91 -25.12
C ILE A 364 -3.38 -2.37 -25.56
N THR A 365 -4.49 -3.02 -25.27
CA THR A 365 -4.82 -4.36 -25.78
C THR A 365 -6.17 -4.34 -26.49
N HIS A 366 -6.44 -5.37 -27.30
CA HIS A 366 -7.72 -5.54 -28.01
C HIS A 366 -8.96 -5.53 -27.09
N ASN A 367 -8.78 -5.72 -25.78
CA ASN A 367 -9.85 -5.70 -24.76
C ASN A 367 -9.77 -4.49 -23.81
N GLY A 368 -9.03 -3.43 -24.15
CA GLY A 368 -8.87 -2.24 -23.30
C GLY A 368 -7.44 -1.99 -22.80
N MET A 369 -7.28 -0.98 -21.95
CA MET A 369 -6.00 -0.49 -21.44
C MET A 369 -5.49 -1.36 -20.27
N LYS A 370 -4.25 -1.84 -20.34
CA LYS A 370 -3.58 -2.60 -19.27
C LYS A 370 -2.45 -1.76 -18.67
N THR A 371 -2.38 -1.70 -17.35
CA THR A 371 -1.40 -0.86 -16.65
C THR A 371 -0.39 -1.70 -15.88
N THR A 372 0.90 -1.39 -15.99
CA THR A 372 1.98 -2.04 -15.20
C THR A 372 2.73 -0.99 -14.40
N ALA A 373 2.84 -1.19 -13.08
CA ALA A 373 3.50 -0.25 -12.17
C ALA A 373 4.81 -0.81 -11.62
N LYS A 374 5.93 -0.11 -11.82
CA LYS A 374 7.26 -0.49 -11.28
C LYS A 374 7.87 0.69 -10.52
N GLN A 375 8.43 0.39 -9.34
CA GLN A 375 9.35 1.30 -8.64
C GLN A 375 10.74 1.05 -9.22
N MET A 376 11.46 2.10 -9.62
CA MET A 376 12.84 1.93 -10.07
C MET A 376 13.75 1.65 -8.86
N PRO A 377 14.49 0.53 -8.82
CA PRO A 377 15.30 0.18 -7.67
C PRO A 377 16.45 1.18 -7.43
N HIS A 378 16.71 1.48 -6.16
CA HIS A 378 17.77 2.40 -5.71
C HIS A 378 19.21 1.86 -5.94
N SER A 379 19.39 0.57 -6.22
CA SER A 379 20.68 -0.15 -6.06
C SER A 379 21.46 -0.45 -7.35
N LYS A 380 21.36 0.36 -8.41
CA LYS A 380 22.28 0.26 -9.56
C LYS A 380 23.12 1.52 -9.67
N VAL A 381 24.07 1.67 -8.75
CA VAL A 381 25.21 2.58 -8.88
C VAL A 381 26.48 1.78 -8.54
N ALA A 382 27.39 1.75 -9.52
CA ALA A 382 28.80 1.38 -9.49
C ALA A 382 29.24 -0.08 -9.78
N SER A 383 30.35 -0.10 -10.53
CA SER A 383 31.30 -1.16 -10.96
C SER A 383 30.82 -2.26 -11.92
N ASP A 384 31.18 -2.13 -13.19
CA ASP A 384 32.16 -3.05 -13.79
C ASP A 384 32.87 -2.37 -14.99
N HIS A 385 34.18 -2.21 -14.85
CA HIS A 385 35.11 -2.04 -15.97
C HIS A 385 35.33 -3.41 -16.63
N GLN A 386 35.55 -3.40 -17.95
CA GLN A 386 35.78 -4.54 -18.85
C GLN A 386 34.53 -5.28 -19.36
N ALA A 387 33.92 -4.73 -20.41
CA ALA A 387 33.46 -5.51 -21.56
C ALA A 387 33.61 -4.66 -22.82
N THR A 388 34.50 -5.12 -23.67
CA THR A 388 34.98 -4.56 -24.93
C THR A 388 33.90 -4.49 -26.01
N SER A 389 34.02 -3.47 -26.87
CA SER A 389 33.59 -3.37 -28.28
C SER A 389 32.21 -3.92 -28.67
N GLU A 390 31.38 -2.99 -29.19
CA GLU A 390 30.16 -3.22 -29.99
C GLU A 390 28.93 -3.77 -29.24
N GLY A 391 27.98 -2.87 -28.91
CA GLY A 391 26.67 -3.29 -28.40
C GLY A 391 25.87 -2.21 -27.67
N ASN A 392 25.38 -1.21 -28.42
CA ASN A 392 24.38 -0.18 -28.11
C ASN A 392 23.82 -0.05 -26.67
N ALA A 393 23.85 1.21 -26.19
CA ALA A 393 23.14 1.76 -25.03
C ALA A 393 21.59 1.58 -25.04
N GLN A 394 21.04 0.86 -26.02
CA GLN A 394 19.67 0.32 -25.99
C GLN A 394 19.51 -0.85 -25.00
N SER A 395 20.60 -1.37 -24.42
CA SER A 395 20.56 -2.59 -23.61
C SER A 395 20.19 -2.40 -22.13
N LEU A 396 20.21 -1.19 -21.55
CA LEU A 396 19.73 -1.00 -20.16
C LEU A 396 18.19 -0.99 -20.05
N VAL A 397 17.52 -0.49 -21.08
CA VAL A 397 16.06 -0.63 -21.22
C VAL A 397 15.70 -2.05 -21.66
N ARG A 398 16.47 -2.70 -22.56
CA ARG A 398 16.23 -4.10 -22.96
C ARG A 398 16.56 -5.15 -21.87
N ARG A 399 17.60 -4.98 -21.04
CA ARG A 399 17.92 -5.94 -19.94
C ARG A 399 16.97 -5.83 -18.76
N SER A 400 16.15 -4.78 -18.71
CA SER A 400 15.01 -4.65 -17.80
C SER A 400 13.69 -5.17 -18.41
N SER A 401 13.73 -5.63 -19.68
CA SER A 401 12.56 -5.98 -20.52
C SER A 401 12.37 -7.47 -20.81
N LEU A 402 13.10 -8.38 -20.15
CA LEU A 402 12.75 -9.81 -20.14
C LEU A 402 12.32 -10.26 -18.75
N LEU A 403 11.08 -9.94 -18.41
CA LEU A 403 10.21 -10.81 -17.64
C LEU A 403 8.80 -10.46 -18.11
N ILE A 404 8.40 -11.18 -19.17
CA ILE A 404 7.02 -11.28 -19.62
C ILE A 404 6.20 -11.74 -18.41
N ILE A 405 5.47 -10.82 -17.78
CA ILE A 405 4.34 -11.22 -16.94
C ILE A 405 3.15 -11.28 -17.87
N SER A 406 2.81 -12.51 -18.24
CA SER A 406 1.61 -12.86 -18.97
C SER A 406 0.37 -12.28 -18.30
N SER A 407 -0.38 -11.49 -19.06
CA SER A 407 -1.81 -11.25 -18.92
C SER A 407 -2.34 -10.90 -17.52
N LEU A 408 -2.24 -9.62 -17.13
CA LEU A 408 -3.18 -9.05 -16.15
C LEU A 408 -4.48 -8.66 -16.87
N LYS A 409 -5.61 -9.20 -16.42
CA LYS A 409 -6.96 -8.80 -16.84
C LYS A 409 -7.53 -7.94 -15.70
N ASP A 410 -7.94 -6.71 -16.04
CA ASP A 410 -8.77 -5.76 -15.28
C ASP A 410 -8.30 -5.29 -13.89
N ALA A 411 -8.55 -4.00 -13.61
CA ALA A 411 -8.47 -3.23 -12.34
C ALA A 411 -7.22 -3.34 -11.43
N SER A 412 -6.35 -4.32 -11.64
CA SER A 412 -5.27 -4.78 -10.74
C SER A 412 -4.00 -3.94 -10.86
N GLY A 413 -3.71 -3.38 -12.03
CA GLY A 413 -2.52 -2.55 -12.24
C GLY A 413 -2.51 -1.24 -11.42
N TRP A 414 -3.69 -0.68 -11.17
CA TRP A 414 -3.86 0.58 -10.43
C TRP A 414 -3.54 0.44 -8.94
N ALA A 415 -3.97 -0.66 -8.33
CA ALA A 415 -3.67 -0.97 -6.93
C ALA A 415 -2.16 -1.09 -6.68
N VAL A 416 -1.39 -1.62 -7.64
CA VAL A 416 0.07 -1.74 -7.51
C VAL A 416 0.77 -0.37 -7.50
N VAL A 417 0.28 0.62 -8.26
CA VAL A 417 0.81 2.00 -8.19
C VAL A 417 0.55 2.59 -6.81
N LEU A 418 -0.70 2.46 -6.34
CA LEU A 418 -1.15 2.97 -5.06
C LEU A 418 -0.48 2.31 -3.85
N LEU A 419 -0.06 1.05 -4.00
CA LEU A 419 0.72 0.35 -2.98
C LEU A 419 2.20 0.76 -2.97
N LYS A 420 2.70 1.42 -4.02
CA LYS A 420 4.10 1.82 -4.15
C LYS A 420 4.34 3.29 -3.79
N LEU A 421 3.38 4.15 -4.11
CA LEU A 421 3.27 5.51 -3.58
C LEU A 421 2.89 5.47 -2.10
#